data_AF-A0A0W0W0Y4-F1
#
_entry.id   AF-A0A0W0W0Y4-F1
#
_cell.length_a   1.000
_cell.length_b   1.000
_cell.length_c   1.000
_cell.angle_alpha   90.00
_cell.angle_beta   90.00
_cell.angle_gamma   90.00
#
_symmetry.space_group_name_H-M   'P 1'
#
loop_
_entity.id
_entity.type
_entity.pdbx_description
1 polymer ?
#
loop_
_entity_poly.entity_id
_entity_poly.type
_entity_poly.pdbx_seq_one_letter_code
_entity_poly.pdbx_strand_id
1 'polypeptide(L)'
;MINGKKNQCFFWSKGIAFLWAALFTATACANIPLWTFEPLTDTKLAVPANSTALVQYRVTNQSLSPHTLVMLPIPGVMQTYTGLGDCGTPFMLPGKGYCTLSLQIIGSQLTGPILDGPFVCQFGSLKPCYRPNPLQVLNIVQAPPISNAVITVTGSPLILTKEGPVGQLTISNISTEVAATNIMSSFTGTALAGNVTETGNTCANVPPGGSCILTYTPGNTVVAQTNFTIQGTNTNPLTAAIAIQSGITLTAINPNSGPASGGTGFTLTGTGLTGATSVTFDGIAATSVNVVNSTTVTGVTPAHAPAVVDVAINTPAGGATLTNGYSYLTTAVGQSSGGGVIACLNGGLNNLIAATADNSSGIQWGGSGTLTSALSTTNGALNTAQIVSTLTALGIAPNTYAASICMNYEVDSQGNTPCQAGNACYNDWFLPAGNNLTTSGQLNCLFVNRAAIGGFDVFYWSSTDSSTTDAWFQGFLNGVQFPAAKINPLRVRCVRAFTP
;
A
#
# COMPACT_ATOMS: atom_id res chain seq x y z
N MET A 1 -21.82 -81.05 36.07
CA MET A 1 -22.02 -80.16 34.89
C MET A 1 -20.78 -80.29 34.01
N ILE A 2 -20.64 -81.48 33.40
CA ILE A 2 -20.83 -81.83 31.96
C ILE A 2 -19.57 -81.43 31.16
N ASN A 3 -18.52 -82.27 31.18
CA ASN A 3 -18.24 -83.46 30.31
C ASN A 3 -17.68 -83.05 28.94
N GLY A 4 -16.61 -83.63 28.37
CA GLY A 4 -15.84 -84.82 28.73
C GLY A 4 -14.73 -85.11 27.70
N LYS A 5 -13.78 -85.96 28.10
CA LYS A 5 -12.69 -86.57 27.30
C LYS A 5 -13.22 -87.39 26.10
N LYS A 6 -12.45 -87.49 25.01
CA LYS A 6 -11.71 -88.70 24.57
C LYS A 6 -11.17 -88.61 23.13
N ASN A 7 -9.88 -88.90 22.98
CA ASN A 7 -9.32 -89.55 21.78
C ASN A 7 -9.73 -91.03 21.78
N GLN A 8 -10.00 -91.60 20.60
CA GLN A 8 -9.56 -92.95 20.20
C GLN A 8 -9.87 -93.24 18.72
N CYS A 9 -8.84 -93.67 17.98
CA CYS A 9 -8.96 -94.38 16.70
C CYS A 9 -9.39 -95.83 16.95
N PHE A 10 -10.24 -96.43 16.10
CA PHE A 10 -10.10 -97.85 15.70
C PHE A 10 -10.99 -98.23 14.51
N PHE A 11 -10.45 -99.10 13.66
CA PHE A 11 -11.00 -99.71 12.45
C PHE A 11 -12.15 -100.69 12.71
N TRP A 12 -13.14 -100.75 11.79
CA TRP A 12 -13.89 -101.96 11.40
C TRP A 12 -14.47 -101.73 9.99
N SER A 13 -14.03 -102.46 8.95
CA SER A 13 -14.45 -103.80 8.49
C SER A 13 -15.61 -103.75 7.47
N LYS A 14 -15.55 -104.69 6.53
CA LYS A 14 -16.20 -104.71 5.21
C LYS A 14 -17.73 -104.89 5.27
N GLY A 15 -18.46 -104.36 4.28
CA GLY A 15 -19.85 -104.77 4.03
C GLY A 15 -20.63 -103.97 2.96
N ILE A 16 -20.46 -104.38 1.70
CA ILE A 16 -21.52 -104.60 0.67
C ILE A 16 -22.51 -103.45 0.31
N ALA A 17 -22.36 -102.99 -0.94
CA ALA A 17 -23.35 -102.63 -1.97
C ALA A 17 -24.52 -101.66 -1.64
N PHE A 18 -24.63 -100.57 -2.40
CA PHE A 18 -25.57 -100.46 -3.54
C PHE A 18 -25.36 -99.12 -4.27
N LEU A 19 -25.53 -99.15 -5.59
CA LEU A 19 -25.38 -98.03 -6.54
C LEU A 19 -26.15 -96.78 -6.11
N TRP A 20 -25.62 -95.59 -6.40
CA TRP A 20 -26.35 -94.46 -7.01
C TRP A 20 -25.31 -93.48 -7.61
N ALA A 21 -25.38 -93.25 -8.92
CA ALA A 21 -24.46 -92.38 -9.64
C ALA A 21 -24.84 -90.91 -9.41
N ALA A 22 -23.94 -90.15 -8.77
CA ALA A 22 -23.99 -88.69 -8.71
C ALA A 22 -22.72 -88.12 -9.34
N LEU A 23 -22.89 -87.26 -10.35
CA LEU A 23 -21.83 -86.44 -10.91
C LEU A 23 -21.17 -85.61 -9.79
N PHE A 24 -19.92 -85.92 -9.45
CA PHE A 24 -19.04 -85.00 -8.73
C PHE A 24 -18.30 -84.14 -9.76
N THR A 25 -18.68 -82.87 -9.86
CA THR A 25 -17.79 -81.83 -10.36
C THR A 25 -16.60 -81.75 -9.40
N ALA A 26 -15.41 -82.12 -9.86
CA ALA A 26 -14.19 -81.94 -9.09
C ALA A 26 -13.96 -80.43 -8.90
N THR A 27 -14.19 -79.93 -7.69
CA THR A 27 -13.68 -78.64 -7.25
C THR A 27 -12.16 -78.75 -7.14
N ALA A 28 -11.45 -78.21 -8.13
CA ALA A 28 -10.01 -78.03 -8.04
C ALA A 28 -9.70 -77.01 -6.93
N CYS A 29 -9.15 -77.45 -5.80
CA CYS A 29 -8.61 -76.56 -4.79
C CYS A 29 -7.35 -75.89 -5.33
N ALA A 30 -7.44 -74.62 -5.71
CA ALA A 30 -6.26 -73.78 -5.92
C ALA A 30 -5.56 -73.57 -4.57
N ASN A 31 -4.25 -73.86 -4.49
CA ASN A 31 -3.45 -73.56 -3.30
C ASN A 31 -3.58 -72.07 -2.94
N ILE A 32 -4.00 -71.77 -1.70
CA ILE A 32 -4.12 -70.40 -1.20
C ILE A 32 -2.71 -69.77 -1.18
N PRO A 33 -2.51 -68.60 -1.81
CA PRO A 33 -1.20 -67.97 -1.86
C PRO A 33 -0.75 -67.52 -0.46
N LEU A 34 0.53 -67.71 -0.12
CA LEU A 34 1.08 -67.31 1.18
C LEU A 34 1.19 -65.79 1.33
N TRP A 35 1.25 -65.04 0.24
CA TRP A 35 1.12 -63.58 0.23
C TRP A 35 0.28 -63.11 -0.95
N THR A 36 -0.47 -62.03 -0.73
CA THR A 36 -1.40 -61.44 -1.69
C THR A 36 -1.02 -60.00 -2.02
N PHE A 37 -1.52 -59.51 -3.15
CA PHE A 37 -1.28 -58.16 -3.65
C PHE A 37 -2.62 -57.45 -3.79
N GLU A 38 -2.70 -56.23 -3.28
CA GLU A 38 -3.84 -55.33 -3.48
C GLU A 38 -3.30 -54.04 -4.13
N PRO A 39 -3.73 -53.66 -5.34
CA PRO A 39 -3.28 -52.44 -5.97
C PRO A 39 -3.77 -51.22 -5.18
N LEU A 40 -2.87 -50.29 -4.87
CA LEU A 40 -3.18 -49.02 -4.21
C LEU A 40 -3.28 -47.85 -5.21
N THR A 41 -2.71 -48.04 -6.41
CA THR A 41 -2.78 -47.10 -7.54
C THR A 41 -3.17 -47.85 -8.81
N ASP A 42 -3.49 -47.12 -9.88
CA ASP A 42 -3.77 -47.73 -11.18
C ASP A 42 -2.57 -48.56 -11.66
N THR A 43 -2.87 -49.80 -12.10
CA THR A 43 -1.87 -50.73 -12.63
C THR A 43 -1.85 -50.76 -14.15
N LYS A 44 -2.81 -50.07 -14.79
CA LYS A 44 -2.91 -49.91 -16.24
C LYS A 44 -2.52 -48.49 -16.64
N LEU A 45 -1.29 -48.31 -17.13
CA LEU A 45 -0.74 -46.99 -17.44
C LEU A 45 -0.08 -46.96 -18.81
N ALA A 46 -0.17 -45.82 -19.48
CA ALA A 46 0.65 -45.51 -20.65
C ALA A 46 1.70 -44.48 -20.22
N VAL A 47 2.96 -44.88 -20.09
CA VAL A 47 4.04 -44.05 -19.53
C VAL A 47 4.87 -43.46 -20.67
N PRO A 48 4.92 -42.12 -20.83
CA PRO A 48 5.74 -41.48 -21.86
C PRO A 48 7.22 -41.85 -21.76
N ALA A 49 7.89 -42.00 -22.91
CA ALA A 49 9.29 -42.40 -22.96
C ALA A 49 10.27 -41.46 -22.23
N ASN A 50 9.86 -40.22 -21.92
CA ASN A 50 10.65 -39.22 -21.18
C ASN A 50 10.06 -38.89 -19.79
N SER A 51 9.21 -39.76 -19.24
CA SER A 51 8.57 -39.54 -17.94
C SER A 51 8.66 -40.80 -17.06
N THR A 52 8.25 -40.65 -15.79
CA THR A 52 8.12 -41.76 -14.85
C THR A 52 6.71 -41.81 -14.28
N ALA A 53 6.28 -43.00 -13.85
CA ALA A 53 5.01 -43.17 -13.14
C ALA A 53 5.22 -44.03 -11.90
N LEU A 54 4.39 -43.84 -10.88
CA LEU A 54 4.44 -44.64 -9.65
C LEU A 54 3.27 -45.63 -9.64
N VAL A 55 3.58 -46.91 -9.44
CA VAL A 55 2.58 -47.96 -9.17
C VAL A 55 2.84 -48.54 -7.79
N GLN A 56 1.81 -48.68 -6.97
CA GLN A 56 1.92 -49.22 -5.61
C GLN A 56 1.00 -50.42 -5.40
N TYR A 57 1.54 -51.44 -4.74
CA TYR A 57 0.78 -52.59 -4.25
C TYR A 57 0.93 -52.73 -2.75
N ARG A 58 -0.14 -53.03 -2.03
CA ARG A 58 -0.04 -53.57 -0.68
C ARG A 58 0.22 -55.07 -0.75
N VAL A 59 1.37 -55.51 -0.24
CA VAL A 59 1.74 -56.93 -0.18
C VAL A 59 1.47 -57.43 1.23
N THR A 60 0.59 -58.42 1.38
CA THR A 60 0.14 -58.93 2.69
C THR A 60 0.49 -60.40 2.85
N ASN A 61 1.16 -60.75 3.95
CA ASN A 61 1.41 -62.14 4.33
C ASN A 61 0.13 -62.78 4.86
N GLN A 62 -0.33 -63.84 4.23
CA GLN A 62 -1.51 -64.60 4.66
C GLN A 62 -1.16 -65.71 5.65
N SER A 63 0.13 -66.04 5.82
CA SER A 63 0.60 -67.04 6.77
C SER A 63 0.83 -66.44 8.16
N LEU A 64 0.95 -67.29 9.18
CA LEU A 64 1.37 -66.89 10.53
C LEU A 64 2.90 -66.82 10.66
N SER A 65 3.63 -67.44 9.74
CA SER A 65 5.09 -67.47 9.76
C SER A 65 5.64 -66.24 9.02
N PRO A 66 6.70 -65.60 9.53
CA PRO A 66 7.36 -64.52 8.80
C PRO A 66 8.03 -65.06 7.53
N HIS A 67 8.02 -64.27 6.47
CA HIS A 67 8.68 -64.58 5.20
C HIS A 67 9.64 -63.47 4.78
N THR A 68 10.85 -63.81 4.36
CA THR A 68 11.75 -62.87 3.69
C THR A 68 11.55 -62.99 2.19
N LEU A 69 11.16 -61.89 1.56
CA LEU A 69 10.68 -61.83 0.19
C LEU A 69 11.54 -60.90 -0.65
N VAL A 70 11.55 -61.14 -1.96
CA VAL A 70 12.22 -60.29 -2.95
C VAL A 70 11.38 -60.21 -4.22
N MET A 71 11.26 -59.03 -4.80
CA MET A 71 10.64 -58.86 -6.10
C MET A 71 11.62 -59.29 -7.20
N LEU A 72 11.14 -60.03 -8.20
CA LEU A 72 11.93 -60.29 -9.39
C LEU A 72 12.08 -59.00 -10.23
N PRO A 73 13.29 -58.68 -10.71
CA PRO A 73 13.51 -57.48 -11.53
C PRO A 73 12.64 -57.48 -12.78
N ILE A 74 12.05 -56.33 -13.09
CA ILE A 74 11.33 -56.07 -14.34
C ILE A 74 12.08 -54.93 -15.05
N PRO A 75 12.56 -55.11 -16.30
CA PRO A 75 13.20 -54.04 -17.06
C PRO A 75 12.33 -52.79 -17.12
N GLY A 76 12.91 -51.63 -16.78
CA GLY A 76 12.20 -50.35 -16.72
C GLY A 76 11.31 -50.14 -15.49
N VAL A 77 11.37 -51.01 -14.49
CA VAL A 77 10.70 -50.85 -13.19
C VAL A 77 11.74 -50.88 -12.07
N MET A 78 11.77 -49.82 -11.27
CA MET A 78 12.63 -49.70 -10.10
C MET A 78 11.78 -49.70 -8.83
N GLN A 79 12.08 -50.60 -7.89
CA GLN A 79 11.43 -50.59 -6.58
C GLN A 79 11.99 -49.43 -5.73
N THR A 80 11.12 -48.57 -5.23
CA THR A 80 11.46 -47.51 -4.26
C THR A 80 11.12 -47.99 -2.85
N TYR A 81 12.02 -47.76 -1.89
CA TYR A 81 11.92 -48.32 -0.54
C TYR A 81 12.27 -47.34 0.59
N THR A 82 12.26 -46.04 0.29
CA THR A 82 12.62 -44.98 1.25
C THR A 82 11.42 -44.44 2.04
N GLY A 83 10.19 -44.80 1.67
CA GLY A 83 8.98 -44.39 2.37
C GLY A 83 8.71 -45.22 3.62
N LEU A 84 8.11 -44.59 4.63
CA LEU A 84 7.66 -45.29 5.84
C LEU A 84 6.60 -46.34 5.46
N GLY A 85 6.90 -47.62 5.73
CA GLY A 85 6.01 -48.74 5.40
C GLY A 85 6.21 -49.32 4.00
N ASP A 86 7.16 -48.80 3.21
CA ASP A 86 7.54 -49.41 1.95
C ASP A 86 8.23 -50.77 2.17
N CYS A 87 8.00 -51.70 1.26
CA CYS A 87 8.76 -52.94 1.21
C CYS A 87 10.22 -52.64 0.84
N GLY A 88 11.17 -53.06 1.68
CA GLY A 88 12.61 -53.07 1.36
C GLY A 88 12.98 -54.04 0.22
N THR A 89 14.28 -54.16 -0.07
CA THR A 89 14.78 -55.16 -1.03
C THR A 89 16.08 -55.82 -0.53
N PRO A 90 16.06 -57.11 -0.14
CA PRO A 90 14.86 -57.93 0.16
C PRO A 90 14.09 -57.38 1.38
N PHE A 91 12.86 -57.83 1.60
CA PHE A 91 12.03 -57.38 2.72
C PHE A 91 11.52 -58.54 3.58
N MET A 92 11.55 -58.35 4.91
CA MET A 92 10.89 -59.26 5.84
C MET A 92 9.42 -58.86 5.98
N LEU A 93 8.52 -59.79 5.75
CA LEU A 93 7.09 -59.63 5.95
C LEU A 93 6.65 -60.48 7.15
N PRO A 94 6.31 -59.86 8.31
CA PRO A 94 5.84 -60.58 9.49
C PRO A 94 4.61 -61.44 9.20
N GLY A 95 4.34 -62.43 10.06
CA GLY A 95 3.10 -63.19 10.00
C GLY A 95 1.89 -62.27 10.07
N LYS A 96 0.96 -62.38 9.12
CA LYS A 96 -0.20 -61.47 8.96
C LYS A 96 0.15 -59.98 8.74
N GLY A 97 1.42 -59.65 8.54
CA GLY A 97 1.90 -58.29 8.27
C GLY A 97 1.76 -57.89 6.81
N TYR A 98 1.97 -56.60 6.53
CA TYR A 98 1.96 -56.05 5.18
C TYR A 98 3.01 -54.94 5.02
N CYS A 99 3.35 -54.64 3.78
CA CYS A 99 4.14 -53.46 3.38
C CYS A 99 3.65 -52.94 2.01
N THR A 100 4.05 -51.73 1.65
CA THR A 100 3.73 -51.13 0.34
C THR A 100 4.89 -51.36 -0.63
N LEU A 101 4.66 -52.16 -1.66
CA LEU A 101 5.59 -52.33 -2.77
C LEU A 101 5.41 -51.16 -3.74
N SER A 102 6.29 -50.17 -3.62
CA SER A 102 6.30 -48.95 -4.44
C SER A 102 7.23 -49.14 -5.66
N LEU A 103 6.68 -48.98 -6.86
CA LEU A 103 7.35 -49.26 -8.13
C LEU A 103 7.38 -48.02 -9.01
N GLN A 104 8.56 -47.45 -9.21
CA GLN A 104 8.78 -46.40 -10.19
C GLN A 104 8.97 -47.01 -11.57
N ILE A 105 8.02 -46.77 -12.46
CA ILE A 105 8.10 -47.11 -13.87
C ILE A 105 8.90 -46.00 -14.57
N ILE A 106 9.98 -46.37 -15.27
CA ILE A 106 10.84 -45.44 -15.99
C ILE A 106 10.59 -45.61 -17.48
N GLY A 107 9.84 -44.68 -18.08
CA GLY A 107 9.39 -44.78 -19.47
C GLY A 107 10.54 -44.98 -20.47
N SER A 108 11.68 -44.34 -20.25
CA SER A 108 12.87 -44.44 -21.12
C SER A 108 13.55 -45.80 -21.11
N GLN A 109 13.27 -46.64 -20.10
CA GLN A 109 13.85 -47.96 -19.90
C GLN A 109 12.89 -49.11 -20.24
N LEU A 110 11.67 -48.79 -20.67
CA LEU A 110 10.71 -49.80 -21.14
C LEU A 110 11.17 -50.35 -22.50
N THR A 111 11.51 -51.64 -22.56
CA THR A 111 11.91 -52.32 -23.79
C THR A 111 10.73 -52.99 -24.53
N GLY A 112 9.53 -52.95 -23.94
CA GLY A 112 8.30 -53.55 -24.46
C GLY A 112 7.16 -53.39 -23.44
N PRO A 113 5.93 -53.82 -23.76
CA PRO A 113 4.81 -53.75 -22.83
C PRO A 113 5.00 -54.71 -21.65
N ILE A 114 4.72 -54.24 -20.43
CA ILE A 114 4.68 -55.05 -19.22
C ILE A 114 3.23 -55.47 -19.02
N LEU A 115 2.92 -56.75 -19.19
CA LEU A 115 1.54 -57.26 -19.13
C LEU A 115 1.33 -58.27 -17.99
N ASP A 116 2.30 -58.35 -17.06
CA ASP A 116 2.28 -59.27 -15.93
C ASP A 116 3.12 -58.75 -14.75
N GLY A 117 3.04 -59.45 -13.61
CA GLY A 117 3.76 -59.11 -12.39
C GLY A 117 3.10 -57.98 -11.58
N PRO A 118 3.79 -57.46 -10.54
CA PRO A 118 5.11 -57.88 -10.08
C PRO A 118 5.12 -59.29 -9.49
N PHE A 119 6.20 -60.04 -9.69
CA PHE A 119 6.40 -61.33 -9.02
C PHE A 119 7.23 -61.13 -7.75
N VAL A 120 6.70 -61.57 -6.61
CA VAL A 120 7.42 -61.58 -5.33
C VAL A 120 7.62 -63.02 -4.90
N CYS A 121 8.87 -63.35 -4.60
CA CYS A 121 9.33 -64.71 -4.33
C CYS A 121 10.00 -64.80 -2.95
N GLN A 122 9.99 -66.00 -2.37
CA GLN A 122 10.80 -66.30 -1.19
C GLN A 122 12.28 -66.07 -1.49
N PHE A 123 12.94 -65.24 -0.67
CA PHE A 123 14.36 -64.94 -0.80
C PHE A 123 15.21 -66.20 -0.56
N GLY A 124 16.25 -66.40 -1.38
CA GLY A 124 17.15 -67.56 -1.33
C GLY A 124 16.71 -68.76 -2.17
N SER A 125 15.44 -69.19 -2.07
CA SER A 125 14.92 -70.34 -2.84
C SER A 125 14.23 -69.95 -4.15
N LEU A 126 13.80 -68.69 -4.28
CA LEU A 126 12.95 -68.18 -5.37
C LEU A 126 11.66 -69.00 -5.59
N LYS A 127 11.24 -69.77 -4.58
CA LYS A 127 9.97 -70.52 -4.55
C LYS A 127 9.47 -70.63 -3.09
N PRO A 128 8.16 -70.45 -2.83
CA PRO A 128 7.12 -70.10 -3.79
C PRO A 128 7.24 -68.63 -4.27
N CYS A 129 6.67 -68.36 -5.44
CA CYS A 129 6.49 -67.01 -6.00
C CYS A 129 5.01 -66.76 -6.24
N TYR A 130 4.54 -65.55 -5.94
CA TYR A 130 3.19 -65.13 -6.26
C TYR A 130 3.22 -63.80 -7.02
N ARG A 131 2.15 -63.55 -7.78
CA ARG A 131 1.86 -62.31 -8.49
C ARG A 131 0.43 -61.86 -8.16
N PRO A 132 0.03 -60.61 -8.49
CA PRO A 132 -1.34 -60.17 -8.36
C PRO A 132 -2.35 -61.04 -9.14
N ASN A 133 -3.64 -60.82 -8.86
CA ASN A 133 -4.73 -61.32 -9.70
C ASN A 133 -4.49 -60.90 -11.17
N PRO A 134 -4.76 -61.75 -12.19
CA PRO A 134 -4.60 -61.39 -13.61
C PRO A 134 -5.27 -60.08 -14.05
N LEU A 135 -6.31 -59.61 -13.36
CA LEU A 135 -6.95 -58.31 -13.62
C LEU A 135 -6.24 -57.11 -12.97
N GLN A 136 -5.31 -57.37 -12.05
CA GLN A 136 -4.59 -56.39 -11.23
C GLN A 136 -3.08 -56.44 -11.44
N VAL A 137 -2.59 -57.22 -12.40
CA VAL A 137 -1.19 -57.20 -12.80
C VAL A 137 -0.81 -55.85 -13.41
N LEU A 138 0.49 -55.60 -13.50
CA LEU A 138 1.01 -54.48 -14.28
C LEU A 138 0.58 -54.64 -15.74
N ASN A 139 -0.06 -53.60 -16.27
CA ASN A 139 -0.42 -53.45 -17.69
C ASN A 139 0.09 -52.10 -18.18
N ILE A 140 1.40 -52.05 -18.43
CA ILE A 140 2.13 -50.83 -18.73
C ILE A 140 2.59 -50.86 -20.17
N VAL A 141 2.27 -49.78 -20.90
CA VAL A 141 2.73 -49.56 -22.26
C VAL A 141 3.54 -48.27 -22.32
N GLN A 142 4.52 -48.21 -23.21
CA GLN A 142 5.25 -46.96 -23.45
C GLN A 142 4.40 -46.05 -24.35
N ALA A 143 4.17 -44.81 -23.89
CA ALA A 143 3.53 -43.76 -24.67
C ALA A 143 4.59 -42.91 -25.41
N PRO A 144 4.21 -42.17 -26.47
CA PRO A 144 5.09 -41.20 -27.10
C PRO A 144 5.65 -40.18 -26.07
N PRO A 145 6.86 -39.63 -26.28
CA PRO A 145 7.42 -38.61 -25.41
C PRO A 145 6.49 -37.39 -25.29
N ILE A 146 6.39 -36.81 -24.10
CA ILE A 146 5.76 -35.50 -23.93
C ILE A 146 6.67 -34.48 -24.60
N SER A 147 6.17 -33.80 -25.62
CA SER A 147 6.92 -32.78 -26.39
C SER A 147 6.48 -31.36 -26.11
N ASN A 148 5.23 -31.18 -25.66
CA ASN A 148 4.64 -29.87 -25.41
C ASN A 148 4.72 -29.50 -23.92
N ALA A 149 5.26 -28.33 -23.63
CA ALA A 149 5.24 -27.72 -22.31
C ALA A 149 3.95 -26.91 -22.09
N VAL A 150 3.55 -26.77 -20.83
CA VAL A 150 2.38 -25.99 -20.43
C VAL A 150 2.85 -24.74 -19.70
N ILE A 151 2.45 -23.57 -20.18
CA ILE A 151 2.83 -22.27 -19.65
C ILE A 151 1.64 -21.50 -19.09
N THR A 152 1.90 -20.67 -18.08
CA THR A 152 0.94 -19.74 -17.47
C THR A 152 1.55 -18.34 -17.36
N VAL A 153 0.71 -17.30 -17.22
CA VAL A 153 1.14 -15.89 -17.11
C VAL A 153 0.66 -15.29 -15.80
N THR A 154 1.53 -14.52 -15.16
CA THR A 154 1.22 -13.66 -14.02
C THR A 154 1.48 -12.19 -14.40
N GLY A 155 0.62 -11.28 -13.90
CA GLY A 155 0.71 -9.84 -14.20
C GLY A 155 -0.19 -9.36 -15.34
N SER A 156 -1.08 -10.21 -15.86
CA SER A 156 -2.07 -9.84 -16.89
C SER A 156 -3.44 -9.55 -16.25
N PRO A 157 -4.17 -8.47 -16.63
CA PRO A 157 -3.78 -7.47 -17.62
C PRO A 157 -2.66 -6.54 -17.13
N LEU A 158 -1.71 -6.23 -18.00
CA LEU A 158 -0.64 -5.27 -17.75
C LEU A 158 -1.09 -3.86 -18.17
N ILE A 159 -1.07 -2.90 -17.26
CA ILE A 159 -1.42 -1.50 -17.52
C ILE A 159 -0.13 -0.69 -17.69
N LEU A 160 0.03 -0.08 -18.86
CA LEU A 160 1.13 0.81 -19.19
C LEU A 160 0.62 2.25 -19.31
N THR A 161 1.53 3.19 -19.14
CA THR A 161 1.28 4.62 -19.36
C THR A 161 1.94 5.04 -20.67
N LYS A 162 1.27 5.86 -21.50
CA LYS A 162 1.88 6.39 -22.74
C LYS A 162 3.22 7.07 -22.43
N GLU A 163 4.26 6.77 -23.21
CA GLU A 163 5.64 7.26 -22.97
C GLU A 163 6.17 6.98 -21.54
N GLY A 164 5.56 6.02 -20.84
CA GLY A 164 5.87 5.67 -19.46
C GLY A 164 6.99 4.65 -19.33
N PRO A 165 7.25 4.16 -18.11
CA PRO A 165 8.22 3.11 -17.88
C PRO A 165 7.79 1.79 -18.53
N VAL A 166 8.75 0.89 -18.71
CA VAL A 166 8.48 -0.48 -19.18
C VAL A 166 7.66 -1.27 -18.17
N GLY A 167 6.83 -2.19 -18.65
CA GLY A 167 6.10 -3.16 -17.83
C GLY A 167 6.52 -4.59 -18.13
N GLN A 168 6.22 -5.51 -17.22
CA GLN A 168 6.68 -6.90 -17.32
C GLN A 168 5.55 -7.90 -17.09
N LEU A 169 5.61 -9.02 -17.80
CA LEU A 169 4.83 -10.22 -17.52
C LEU A 169 5.77 -11.36 -17.15
N THR A 170 5.36 -12.16 -16.18
CA THR A 170 6.10 -13.37 -15.77
C THR A 170 5.43 -14.58 -16.38
N ILE A 171 6.19 -15.38 -17.13
CA ILE A 171 5.73 -16.63 -17.72
C ILE A 171 6.32 -17.80 -16.94
N SER A 172 5.48 -18.74 -16.52
CA SER A 172 5.89 -19.91 -15.74
C SER A 172 5.64 -21.18 -16.53
N ASN A 173 6.63 -22.06 -16.60
CA ASN A 173 6.48 -23.41 -17.13
C ASN A 173 6.01 -24.34 -16.01
N ILE A 174 4.76 -24.78 -16.07
CA ILE A 174 4.14 -25.65 -15.07
C ILE A 174 4.26 -27.15 -15.41
N SER A 175 4.97 -27.50 -16.49
CA SER A 175 5.29 -28.89 -16.80
C SER A 175 6.34 -29.45 -15.85
N THR A 176 6.32 -30.78 -15.66
CA THR A 176 7.30 -31.51 -14.83
C THR A 176 8.47 -32.07 -15.63
N GLU A 177 8.27 -32.38 -16.91
CA GLU A 177 9.25 -33.13 -17.72
C GLU A 177 9.87 -32.33 -18.88
N VAL A 178 9.20 -31.27 -19.35
CA VAL A 178 9.53 -30.62 -20.62
C VAL A 178 9.84 -29.14 -20.42
N ALA A 179 10.96 -28.68 -20.95
CA ALA A 179 11.29 -27.26 -21.01
C ALA A 179 10.45 -26.54 -22.08
N ALA A 180 9.98 -25.35 -21.76
CA ALA A 180 9.30 -24.48 -22.72
C ALA A 180 10.34 -23.65 -23.48
N THR A 181 10.24 -23.60 -24.81
CA THR A 181 11.27 -23.01 -25.67
C THR A 181 10.74 -21.89 -26.55
N ASN A 182 11.59 -20.88 -26.79
CA ASN A 182 11.37 -19.74 -27.69
C ASN A 182 10.00 -19.05 -27.51
N ILE A 183 9.61 -18.76 -26.27
CA ILE A 183 8.34 -18.09 -25.99
C ILE A 183 8.42 -16.64 -26.49
N MET A 184 7.47 -16.24 -27.32
CA MET A 184 7.38 -14.88 -27.87
C MET A 184 5.94 -14.38 -27.79
N SER A 185 5.78 -13.05 -27.69
CA SER A 185 4.48 -12.40 -27.87
C SER A 185 4.17 -12.17 -29.35
N SER A 186 2.89 -12.23 -29.71
CA SER A 186 2.40 -11.83 -31.03
C SER A 186 1.33 -10.75 -30.88
N PHE A 187 1.63 -9.54 -31.37
CA PHE A 187 0.68 -8.43 -31.43
C PHE A 187 -0.04 -8.32 -32.77
N THR A 188 0.29 -9.17 -33.74
CA THR A 188 -0.24 -9.12 -35.10
C THR A 188 -1.77 -9.19 -35.10
N GLY A 189 -2.41 -8.23 -35.77
CA GLY A 189 -3.87 -8.15 -35.84
C GLY A 189 -4.56 -7.59 -34.59
N THR A 190 -3.80 -7.11 -33.61
CA THR A 190 -4.33 -6.46 -32.39
C THR A 190 -4.12 -4.95 -32.42
N ALA A 191 -4.86 -4.21 -31.59
CA ALA A 191 -4.65 -2.77 -31.40
C ALA A 191 -3.30 -2.41 -30.75
N LEU A 192 -2.56 -3.40 -30.23
CA LEU A 192 -1.23 -3.23 -29.67
C LEU A 192 -0.14 -3.16 -30.75
N ALA A 193 -0.41 -3.62 -31.97
CA ALA A 193 0.55 -3.60 -33.07
C ALA A 193 1.02 -2.16 -33.38
N GLY A 194 2.32 -1.91 -33.30
CA GLY A 194 2.92 -0.58 -33.48
C GLY A 194 2.79 0.36 -32.26
N ASN A 195 2.02 -0.02 -31.25
CA ASN A 195 1.82 0.75 -30.02
C ASN A 195 2.52 0.14 -28.80
N VAL A 196 2.88 -1.15 -28.84
CA VAL A 196 3.67 -1.83 -27.82
C VAL A 196 4.83 -2.56 -28.49
N THR A 197 6.02 -2.45 -27.90
CA THR A 197 7.20 -3.21 -28.32
C THR A 197 7.63 -4.16 -27.21
N GLU A 198 7.82 -5.45 -27.51
CA GLU A 198 8.52 -6.36 -26.60
C GLU A 198 10.01 -6.05 -26.66
N THR A 199 10.54 -5.37 -25.63
CA THR A 199 11.92 -4.86 -25.62
C THR A 199 12.90 -5.76 -24.87
N GLY A 200 12.40 -6.74 -24.13
CA GLY A 200 13.24 -7.71 -23.44
C GLY A 200 12.52 -9.05 -23.27
N ASN A 201 13.24 -10.14 -23.51
CA ASN A 201 12.71 -11.49 -23.44
C ASN A 201 13.78 -12.44 -22.89
N THR A 202 13.51 -13.03 -21.72
CA THR A 202 14.39 -14.04 -21.09
C THR A 202 13.87 -15.47 -21.28
N CYS A 203 12.86 -15.66 -22.12
CA CYS A 203 12.08 -16.88 -22.28
C CYS A 203 12.54 -17.79 -23.44
N ALA A 204 13.83 -17.76 -23.77
CA ALA A 204 14.39 -18.63 -24.82
C ALA A 204 14.32 -20.12 -24.43
N ASN A 205 14.58 -20.44 -23.16
CA ASN A 205 14.48 -21.80 -22.62
C ASN A 205 14.12 -21.76 -21.13
N VAL A 206 12.92 -22.24 -20.80
CA VAL A 206 12.37 -22.22 -19.43
C VAL A 206 12.27 -23.66 -18.94
N PRO A 207 13.10 -24.08 -17.96
CA PRO A 207 13.10 -25.46 -17.47
C PRO A 207 11.75 -25.82 -16.80
N PRO A 208 11.45 -27.12 -16.63
CA PRO A 208 10.29 -27.56 -15.85
C PRO A 208 10.23 -26.88 -14.48
N GLY A 209 9.08 -26.33 -14.11
CA GLY A 209 8.88 -25.55 -12.88
C GLY A 209 9.55 -24.17 -12.84
N GLY A 210 10.27 -23.78 -13.90
CA GLY A 210 10.95 -22.48 -14.00
C GLY A 210 10.04 -21.34 -14.46
N SER A 211 10.56 -20.12 -14.39
CA SER A 211 9.89 -18.92 -14.90
C SER A 211 10.86 -18.00 -15.65
N CYS A 212 10.29 -17.11 -16.47
CA CYS A 212 11.01 -16.10 -17.25
C CYS A 212 10.17 -14.82 -17.35
N ILE A 213 10.74 -13.76 -17.94
CA ILE A 213 10.16 -12.43 -18.00
C ILE A 213 10.10 -11.94 -19.44
N LEU A 214 8.94 -11.39 -19.81
CA LEU A 214 8.73 -10.58 -21.02
C LEU A 214 8.56 -9.11 -20.60
N THR A 215 9.32 -8.21 -21.25
CA THR A 215 9.34 -6.78 -20.96
C THR A 215 8.77 -6.00 -22.14
N TYR A 216 7.86 -5.07 -21.86
CA TYR A 216 7.11 -4.31 -22.85
C TYR A 216 7.32 -2.81 -22.66
N THR A 217 7.60 -2.10 -23.75
CA THR A 217 7.68 -0.64 -23.79
C THR A 217 6.43 -0.08 -24.46
N PRO A 218 5.71 0.86 -23.82
CA PRO A 218 4.55 1.52 -24.43
C PRO A 218 4.99 2.57 -25.44
N GLY A 219 4.18 2.78 -26.48
CA GLY A 219 4.28 3.92 -27.38
C GLY A 219 3.52 5.15 -26.87
N ASN A 220 3.25 6.08 -27.79
CA ASN A 220 2.63 7.38 -27.49
C ASN A 220 1.09 7.40 -27.57
N THR A 221 0.47 6.30 -27.99
CA THR A 221 -0.97 6.21 -28.25
C THR A 221 -1.68 5.43 -27.15
N VAL A 222 -2.83 5.95 -26.70
CA VAL A 222 -3.70 5.24 -25.74
C VAL A 222 -4.35 4.06 -26.45
N VAL A 223 -4.29 2.89 -25.82
CA VAL A 223 -4.87 1.65 -26.34
C VAL A 223 -5.73 1.03 -25.24
N ALA A 224 -7.01 0.82 -25.53
CA ALA A 224 -7.90 0.09 -24.62
C ALA A 224 -7.36 -1.32 -24.35
N GLN A 225 -7.74 -1.92 -23.22
CA GLN A 225 -7.29 -3.27 -22.86
C GLN A 225 -7.53 -4.25 -24.02
N THR A 226 -6.44 -4.77 -24.57
CA THR A 226 -6.44 -5.59 -25.77
C THR A 226 -5.72 -6.91 -25.48
N ASN A 227 -6.36 -8.01 -25.88
CA ASN A 227 -5.80 -9.34 -25.73
C ASN A 227 -4.78 -9.62 -26.84
N PHE A 228 -3.74 -10.37 -26.52
CA PHE A 228 -2.73 -10.86 -27.45
C PHE A 228 -2.29 -12.28 -27.06
N THR A 229 -1.59 -12.96 -27.96
CA THR A 229 -1.15 -14.33 -27.75
C THR A 229 0.34 -14.37 -27.43
N ILE A 230 0.68 -15.19 -26.44
CA ILE A 230 2.04 -15.57 -26.08
C ILE A 230 2.17 -17.07 -26.37
N GLN A 231 3.20 -17.47 -27.10
CA GLN A 231 3.42 -18.88 -27.43
C GLN A 231 4.90 -19.15 -27.68
N GLY A 232 5.37 -20.33 -27.24
CA GLY A 232 6.66 -20.88 -27.60
C GLY A 232 6.56 -21.98 -28.65
N THR A 233 7.71 -22.41 -29.18
CA THR A 233 7.78 -23.42 -30.26
C THR A 233 7.15 -24.76 -29.89
N ASN A 234 7.07 -25.07 -28.60
CA ASN A 234 6.51 -26.31 -28.08
C ASN A 234 5.54 -26.05 -26.91
N THR A 235 4.81 -24.94 -26.88
CA THR A 235 3.90 -24.64 -25.75
C THR A 235 2.44 -24.56 -26.18
N ASN A 236 1.53 -24.66 -25.20
CA ASN A 236 0.16 -24.18 -25.41
C ASN A 236 0.17 -22.68 -25.76
N PRO A 237 -0.80 -22.21 -26.57
CA PRO A 237 -1.04 -20.78 -26.70
C PRO A 237 -1.57 -20.23 -25.38
N LEU A 238 -1.13 -19.03 -25.03
CA LEU A 238 -1.51 -18.33 -23.81
C LEU A 238 -2.06 -16.95 -24.18
N THR A 239 -3.21 -16.58 -23.62
CA THR A 239 -3.79 -15.24 -23.83
C THR A 239 -3.42 -14.33 -22.68
N ALA A 240 -2.82 -13.19 -22.98
CA ALA A 240 -2.55 -12.10 -22.05
C ALA A 240 -3.19 -10.81 -22.55
N ALA A 241 -3.23 -9.78 -21.71
CA ALA A 241 -3.82 -8.49 -22.07
C ALA A 241 -2.92 -7.32 -21.65
N ILE A 242 -2.85 -6.30 -22.50
CA ILE A 242 -2.18 -5.01 -22.20
C ILE A 242 -3.17 -3.88 -22.47
N ALA A 243 -3.14 -2.83 -21.64
CA ALA A 243 -3.75 -1.54 -21.91
C ALA A 243 -2.67 -0.43 -21.84
N ILE A 244 -2.76 0.58 -22.70
CA ILE A 244 -1.97 1.82 -22.59
C ILE A 244 -2.92 2.95 -22.22
N GLN A 245 -2.69 3.57 -21.07
CA GLN A 245 -3.50 4.68 -20.56
C GLN A 245 -2.79 6.01 -20.73
N SER A 246 -3.56 7.10 -20.73
CA SER A 246 -2.99 8.45 -20.58
C SER A 246 -2.37 8.57 -19.20
N GLY A 247 -1.14 9.08 -19.13
CA GLY A 247 -0.49 9.40 -17.87
C GLY A 247 -1.15 10.55 -17.12
N ILE A 248 -0.62 10.80 -15.93
CA ILE A 248 -1.02 11.92 -15.09
C ILE A 248 -0.32 13.17 -15.61
N THR A 249 -1.03 14.28 -15.69
CA THR A 249 -0.43 15.58 -15.99
C THR A 249 -0.88 16.59 -14.95
N LEU A 250 0.02 17.51 -14.59
CA LEU A 250 -0.32 18.76 -13.91
C LEU A 250 -0.13 19.89 -14.90
N THR A 251 -1.15 20.74 -15.05
CA THR A 251 -1.15 21.85 -16.00
C THR A 251 -1.02 23.20 -15.32
N ALA A 252 -1.64 23.40 -14.16
CA ALA A 252 -1.57 24.65 -13.43
C ALA A 252 -1.93 24.50 -11.94
N ILE A 253 -1.56 25.51 -11.17
CA ILE A 253 -2.00 25.75 -9.80
C ILE A 253 -2.53 27.19 -9.69
N ASN A 254 -3.62 27.39 -8.95
CA ASN A 254 -4.18 28.71 -8.69
C ASN A 254 -4.62 28.85 -7.22
N PRO A 255 -4.20 29.91 -6.50
CA PRO A 255 -3.15 30.86 -6.88
C PRO A 255 -1.78 30.17 -7.01
N ASN A 256 -0.84 30.79 -7.74
CA ASN A 256 0.53 30.29 -7.93
C ASN A 256 1.56 30.96 -7.00
N SER A 257 1.10 31.72 -6.00
CA SER A 257 1.96 32.34 -4.99
C SER A 257 1.22 32.57 -3.68
N GLY A 258 1.95 32.61 -2.58
CA GLY A 258 1.41 32.93 -1.25
C GLY A 258 2.52 33.14 -0.21
N PRO A 259 2.17 33.43 1.05
CA PRO A 259 3.15 33.73 2.10
C PRO A 259 3.99 32.50 2.48
N ALA A 260 5.22 32.74 2.93
CA ALA A 260 6.14 31.72 3.46
C ALA A 260 5.56 30.88 4.62
N SER A 261 4.64 31.44 5.40
CA SER A 261 3.93 30.72 6.47
C SER A 261 2.93 29.66 5.97
N GLY A 262 2.66 29.61 4.66
CA GLY A 262 1.71 28.67 4.09
C GLY A 262 0.26 29.07 4.33
N GLY A 263 -0.64 28.09 4.36
CA GLY A 263 -2.06 28.31 4.64
C GLY A 263 -2.89 28.84 3.46
N THR A 264 -2.29 28.95 2.26
CA THR A 264 -3.02 29.40 1.07
C THR A 264 -3.81 28.24 0.50
N GLY A 265 -5.13 28.40 0.39
CA GLY A 265 -5.97 27.44 -0.34
C GLY A 265 -5.63 27.48 -1.83
N PHE A 266 -5.37 26.32 -2.43
CA PHE A 266 -5.01 26.18 -3.83
C PHE A 266 -5.92 25.21 -4.57
N THR A 267 -6.00 25.41 -5.89
CA THR A 267 -6.61 24.48 -6.85
C THR A 267 -5.57 24.06 -7.87
N LEU A 268 -5.31 22.76 -7.96
CA LEU A 268 -4.52 22.12 -9.00
C LEU A 268 -5.43 21.65 -10.15
N THR A 269 -4.98 21.88 -11.37
CA THR A 269 -5.61 21.38 -12.60
C THR A 269 -4.68 20.45 -13.35
N GLY A 270 -5.25 19.43 -14.01
CA GLY A 270 -4.48 18.40 -14.70
C GLY A 270 -5.34 17.32 -15.33
N THR A 271 -4.76 16.14 -15.56
CA THR A 271 -5.48 14.94 -16.02
C THR A 271 -5.06 13.72 -15.22
N GLY A 272 -5.99 12.78 -15.00
CA GLY A 272 -5.69 11.53 -14.29
C GLY A 272 -5.50 11.71 -12.79
N LEU A 273 -6.07 12.77 -12.20
CA LEU A 273 -5.88 13.12 -10.79
C LEU A 273 -6.75 12.29 -9.81
N THR A 274 -7.59 11.39 -10.33
CA THR A 274 -8.42 10.52 -9.50
C THR A 274 -7.56 9.65 -8.57
N GLY A 275 -7.93 9.59 -7.30
CA GLY A 275 -7.22 8.77 -6.31
C GLY A 275 -5.85 9.32 -5.92
N ALA A 276 -5.57 10.62 -6.14
CA ALA A 276 -4.35 11.24 -5.66
C ALA A 276 -4.15 10.99 -4.15
N THR A 277 -2.94 10.53 -3.79
CA THR A 277 -2.57 10.13 -2.43
C THR A 277 -1.73 11.18 -1.72
N SER A 278 -1.04 12.05 -2.47
CA SER A 278 -0.29 13.17 -1.92
C SER A 278 -0.14 14.32 -2.92
N VAL A 279 -0.04 15.53 -2.38
CA VAL A 279 0.45 16.74 -3.06
C VAL A 279 1.58 17.31 -2.22
N THR A 280 2.70 17.66 -2.84
CA THR A 280 3.87 18.23 -2.15
C THR A 280 4.38 19.50 -2.82
N PHE A 281 5.00 20.37 -2.02
CA PHE A 281 5.69 21.59 -2.43
C PHE A 281 7.15 21.47 -2.00
N ASP A 282 8.07 21.33 -2.95
CA ASP A 282 9.48 20.97 -2.70
C ASP A 282 9.64 19.77 -1.73
N GLY A 283 8.79 18.77 -1.87
CA GLY A 283 8.76 17.58 -1.00
C GLY A 283 8.01 17.76 0.32
N ILE A 284 7.62 18.97 0.73
CA ILE A 284 6.79 19.20 1.93
C ILE A 284 5.32 18.94 1.60
N ALA A 285 4.66 18.09 2.39
CA ALA A 285 3.27 17.70 2.14
C ALA A 285 2.28 18.87 2.35
N ALA A 286 1.37 19.04 1.39
CA ALA A 286 0.21 19.90 1.52
C ALA A 286 -0.82 19.31 2.51
N THR A 287 -1.67 20.18 3.06
CA THR A 287 -2.76 19.78 3.97
C THR A 287 -4.12 19.92 3.30
N SER A 288 -5.15 19.30 3.88
CA SER A 288 -6.53 19.36 3.39
C SER A 288 -6.69 19.01 1.90
N VAL A 289 -5.85 18.11 1.39
CA VAL A 289 -5.88 17.66 0.00
C VAL A 289 -7.20 16.93 -0.26
N ASN A 290 -7.95 17.40 -1.25
CA ASN A 290 -9.24 16.86 -1.64
C ASN A 290 -9.31 16.69 -3.16
N VAL A 291 -9.61 15.47 -3.61
CA VAL A 291 -9.79 15.16 -5.02
C VAL A 291 -11.23 15.48 -5.42
N VAL A 292 -11.42 16.54 -6.20
CA VAL A 292 -12.75 16.98 -6.64
C VAL A 292 -13.24 16.11 -7.80
N ASN A 293 -12.38 15.88 -8.79
CA ASN A 293 -12.64 15.02 -9.95
C ASN A 293 -11.31 14.64 -10.64
N SER A 294 -11.38 13.97 -11.80
CA SER A 294 -10.19 13.49 -12.53
C SER A 294 -9.26 14.59 -13.08
N THR A 295 -9.68 15.86 -13.01
CA THR A 295 -8.94 17.02 -13.52
C THR A 295 -8.69 18.10 -12.48
N THR A 296 -9.21 17.95 -11.25
CA THR A 296 -9.17 19.00 -10.22
C THR A 296 -8.90 18.42 -8.84
N VAL A 297 -7.90 18.99 -8.15
CA VAL A 297 -7.56 18.70 -6.76
C VAL A 297 -7.42 20.03 -6.01
N THR A 298 -7.97 20.12 -4.80
CA THR A 298 -7.80 21.29 -3.93
C THR A 298 -6.95 20.94 -2.73
N GLY A 299 -6.32 21.92 -2.09
CA GLY A 299 -5.58 21.73 -0.85
C GLY A 299 -5.13 23.03 -0.23
N VAL A 300 -4.26 22.94 0.78
CA VAL A 300 -3.69 24.08 1.49
C VAL A 300 -2.17 23.96 1.51
N THR A 301 -1.48 25.04 1.15
CA THR A 301 -0.02 25.05 1.06
C THR A 301 0.63 24.87 2.44
N PRO A 302 1.70 24.08 2.57
CA PRO A 302 2.49 24.02 3.78
C PRO A 302 3.29 25.33 3.99
N ALA A 303 3.93 25.48 5.14
CA ALA A 303 4.93 26.51 5.35
C ALA A 303 6.24 26.13 4.62
N HIS A 304 6.90 27.12 4.03
CA HIS A 304 8.16 26.95 3.31
C HIS A 304 8.93 28.27 3.29
N ALA A 305 10.26 28.23 3.25
CA ALA A 305 11.07 29.44 3.10
C ALA A 305 10.75 30.19 1.79
N PRO A 306 10.94 31.51 1.70
CA PRO A 306 10.70 32.24 0.44
C PRO A 306 11.52 31.67 -0.72
N ALA A 307 10.84 31.16 -1.74
CA ALA A 307 11.42 30.51 -2.91
C ALA A 307 10.35 30.24 -3.99
N VAL A 308 10.80 30.01 -5.22
CA VAL A 308 9.99 29.37 -6.25
C VAL A 308 10.24 27.86 -6.15
N VAL A 309 9.17 27.06 -6.09
CA VAL A 309 9.24 25.62 -5.81
C VAL A 309 8.44 24.78 -6.81
N ASP A 310 8.86 23.52 -6.94
CA ASP A 310 8.12 22.49 -7.67
C ASP A 310 6.88 22.04 -6.87
N VAL A 311 5.80 21.76 -7.59
CA VAL A 311 4.60 21.15 -7.02
C VAL A 311 4.41 19.77 -7.63
N ALA A 312 4.38 18.73 -6.80
CA ALA A 312 4.21 17.35 -7.26
C ALA A 312 2.91 16.75 -6.74
N ILE A 313 2.33 15.84 -7.53
CA ILE A 313 1.19 15.02 -7.15
C ILE A 313 1.48 13.56 -7.44
N ASN A 314 1.06 12.68 -6.54
CA ASN A 314 1.17 11.24 -6.71
C ASN A 314 -0.23 10.60 -6.69
N THR A 315 -0.45 9.63 -7.56
CA THR A 315 -1.63 8.78 -7.59
C THR A 315 -1.19 7.32 -7.79
N PRO A 316 -2.09 6.33 -7.63
CA PRO A 316 -1.79 4.93 -7.95
C PRO A 316 -1.34 4.70 -9.41
N ALA A 317 -1.67 5.61 -10.33
CA ALA A 317 -1.30 5.52 -11.74
C ALA A 317 0.07 6.16 -12.07
N GLY A 318 0.75 6.77 -11.09
CA GLY A 318 2.04 7.44 -11.26
C GLY A 318 2.11 8.81 -10.58
N GLY A 319 3.08 9.64 -10.96
CA GLY A 319 3.21 11.02 -10.47
C GLY A 319 3.33 12.05 -11.59
N ALA A 320 3.05 13.30 -11.26
CA ALA A 320 3.28 14.45 -12.13
C ALA A 320 3.85 15.63 -11.33
N THR A 321 4.62 16.47 -11.98
CA THR A 321 5.27 17.63 -11.36
C THR A 321 5.06 18.87 -12.22
N LEU A 322 4.65 19.95 -11.57
CA LEU A 322 4.65 21.30 -12.11
C LEU A 322 5.93 21.99 -11.64
N THR A 323 6.95 22.00 -12.49
CA THR A 323 8.24 22.62 -12.19
C THR A 323 8.08 24.14 -12.00
N ASN A 324 8.66 24.69 -10.93
CA ASN A 324 8.51 26.10 -10.54
C ASN A 324 7.03 26.53 -10.43
N GLY A 325 6.16 25.61 -10.04
CA GLY A 325 4.72 25.80 -10.04
C GLY A 325 4.21 26.82 -9.03
N TYR A 326 4.93 27.05 -7.92
CA TYR A 326 4.45 27.91 -6.84
C TYR A 326 5.56 28.81 -6.25
N SER A 327 5.21 30.05 -5.89
CA SER A 327 6.12 31.03 -5.29
C SER A 327 5.76 31.35 -3.83
N TYR A 328 6.62 30.96 -2.90
CA TYR A 328 6.56 31.44 -1.52
C TYR A 328 7.19 32.83 -1.41
N LEU A 329 6.38 33.79 -0.99
CA LEU A 329 6.75 35.20 -0.92
C LEU A 329 7.35 35.53 0.45
N THR A 330 8.34 36.42 0.43
CA THR A 330 8.92 37.00 1.65
C THR A 330 7.88 37.86 2.37
N THR A 331 7.74 37.62 3.68
CA THR A 331 6.93 38.45 4.57
C THR A 331 7.52 39.86 4.64
N ALA A 332 6.71 40.88 4.35
CA ALA A 332 7.14 42.28 4.30
C ALA A 332 6.14 43.24 4.93
N VAL A 333 6.65 44.35 5.47
CA VAL A 333 5.82 45.47 5.96
C VAL A 333 4.95 46.01 4.83
N GLY A 334 3.68 46.29 5.11
CA GLY A 334 2.70 46.75 4.12
C GLY A 334 1.89 45.63 3.47
N GLN A 335 2.24 44.35 3.67
CA GLN A 335 1.44 43.22 3.17
C GLN A 335 0.19 43.02 4.03
N SER A 336 -0.94 42.69 3.38
CA SER A 336 -2.16 42.28 4.08
C SER A 336 -1.97 40.94 4.79
N SER A 337 -2.33 40.87 6.06
CA SER A 337 -2.24 39.64 6.85
C SER A 337 -3.17 39.71 8.05
N GLY A 338 -3.78 38.59 8.43
CA GLY A 338 -4.45 38.44 9.72
C GLY A 338 -5.51 39.50 10.05
N GLY A 339 -6.29 39.94 9.05
CA GLY A 339 -7.32 40.97 9.20
C GLY A 339 -6.82 42.42 9.16
N GLY A 340 -5.51 42.61 8.96
CA GLY A 340 -4.87 43.93 8.93
C GLY A 340 -3.72 44.02 7.93
N VAL A 341 -2.74 44.87 8.24
CA VAL A 341 -1.51 45.07 7.47
C VAL A 341 -0.30 44.83 8.36
N ILE A 342 0.70 44.09 7.88
CA ILE A 342 1.96 43.88 8.60
C ILE A 342 2.64 45.23 8.82
N ALA A 343 2.71 45.65 10.08
CA ALA A 343 3.28 46.92 10.49
C ALA A 343 4.72 46.79 10.97
N CYS A 344 5.08 45.65 11.57
CA CYS A 344 6.37 45.47 12.23
C CYS A 344 6.90 44.05 12.06
N LEU A 345 8.22 43.92 11.86
CA LEU A 345 8.96 42.66 11.79
C LEU A 345 10.15 42.68 12.77
N ASN A 346 9.87 42.98 14.05
CA ASN A 346 10.89 43.19 15.08
C ASN A 346 11.09 41.98 16.01
N GLY A 347 10.49 40.83 15.70
CA GLY A 347 10.58 39.58 16.45
C GLY A 347 9.63 39.47 17.64
N GLY A 348 9.23 38.23 17.97
CA GLY A 348 8.36 37.91 19.10
C GLY A 348 7.06 38.72 19.10
N LEU A 349 6.70 39.29 20.25
CA LEU A 349 5.51 40.14 20.42
C LEU A 349 5.58 41.49 19.67
N ASN A 350 6.70 41.81 19.03
CA ASN A 350 6.88 43.03 18.24
C ASN A 350 6.79 42.79 16.73
N ASN A 351 6.47 41.57 16.30
CA ASN A 351 5.91 41.33 14.98
C ASN A 351 4.43 41.71 15.03
N LEU A 352 4.06 42.82 14.41
CA LEU A 352 2.74 43.42 14.55
C LEU A 352 2.01 43.48 13.23
N ILE A 353 0.72 43.16 13.28
CA ILE A 353 -0.28 43.51 12.28
C ILE A 353 -1.08 44.69 12.85
N ALA A 354 -1.21 45.77 12.11
CA ALA A 354 -2.06 46.91 12.46
C ALA A 354 -3.42 46.82 11.74
N ALA A 355 -4.47 47.31 12.37
CA ALA A 355 -5.78 47.45 11.73
C ALA A 355 -5.68 48.36 10.49
N THR A 356 -6.46 48.08 9.46
CA THR A 356 -6.44 48.83 8.18
C THR A 356 -6.99 50.25 8.31
N ALA A 357 -7.88 50.50 9.28
CA ALA A 357 -8.43 51.82 9.61
C ALA A 357 -8.37 52.11 11.11
N ASP A 358 -8.50 53.39 11.48
CA ASP A 358 -8.56 53.78 12.89
C ASP A 358 -9.80 53.16 13.53
N ASN A 359 -9.60 52.44 14.63
CA ASN A 359 -10.69 51.85 15.39
C ASN A 359 -11.46 52.93 16.19
N SER A 360 -10.86 54.10 16.39
CA SER A 360 -11.53 55.32 16.84
C SER A 360 -10.80 56.57 16.35
N SER A 361 -11.58 57.56 15.89
CA SER A 361 -11.09 58.88 15.50
C SER A 361 -10.87 59.83 16.69
N GLY A 362 -11.19 59.40 17.91
CA GLY A 362 -11.05 60.23 19.11
C GLY A 362 -11.76 59.60 20.31
N ILE A 363 -11.00 59.08 21.26
CA ILE A 363 -11.52 58.52 22.51
C ILE A 363 -10.59 58.84 23.67
N GLN A 364 -11.13 58.84 24.88
CA GLN A 364 -10.36 58.95 26.11
C GLN A 364 -9.49 57.71 26.33
N TRP A 365 -8.34 57.89 26.96
CA TRP A 365 -7.54 56.76 27.44
C TRP A 365 -8.30 55.98 28.53
N GLY A 366 -9.08 56.70 29.35
CA GLY A 366 -9.99 56.16 30.37
C GLY A 366 -9.46 56.28 31.80
N GLY A 367 -10.34 56.15 32.80
CA GLY A 367 -9.92 55.98 34.20
C GLY A 367 -9.10 57.13 34.81
N SER A 368 -9.34 58.39 34.39
CA SER A 368 -8.68 59.56 35.01
C SER A 368 -8.89 59.56 36.53
N GLY A 369 -7.81 59.76 37.29
CA GLY A 369 -7.75 59.58 38.73
C GLY A 369 -7.27 58.19 39.19
N THR A 370 -7.07 57.24 38.27
CA THR A 370 -6.63 55.86 38.57
C THR A 370 -5.31 55.55 37.86
N LEU A 371 -4.34 54.99 38.60
CA LEU A 371 -3.14 54.40 38.03
C LEU A 371 -3.40 52.90 37.79
N THR A 372 -3.38 52.47 36.52
CA THR A 372 -3.68 51.08 36.13
C THR A 372 -2.48 50.14 36.25
N SER A 373 -1.29 50.71 36.48
CA SER A 373 0.00 50.00 36.48
C SER A 373 0.38 49.35 35.14
N ALA A 374 -0.29 49.71 34.05
CA ALA A 374 0.05 49.34 32.67
C ALA A 374 1.29 50.08 32.16
N LEU A 375 2.46 49.76 32.73
CA LEU A 375 3.70 50.53 32.55
C LEU A 375 4.62 49.95 31.45
N SER A 376 4.24 48.85 30.80
CA SER A 376 5.10 48.27 29.76
C SER A 376 5.24 49.24 28.60
N THR A 377 6.45 49.33 28.04
CA THR A 377 6.74 50.14 26.86
C THR A 377 6.75 49.32 25.57
N THR A 378 6.76 48.00 25.68
CA THR A 378 6.91 47.06 24.56
C THR A 378 5.85 45.97 24.54
N ASN A 379 5.03 45.83 25.59
CA ASN A 379 4.00 44.80 25.66
C ASN A 379 2.60 45.42 25.82
N GLY A 380 2.05 45.88 24.70
CA GLY A 380 0.73 46.46 24.64
C GLY A 380 -0.40 45.48 24.94
N ALA A 381 -0.20 44.18 24.68
CA ALA A 381 -1.17 43.15 25.03
C ALA A 381 -1.33 43.06 26.55
N LEU A 382 -0.22 43.00 27.30
CA LEU A 382 -0.23 43.01 28.75
C LEU A 382 -0.86 44.28 29.32
N ASN A 383 -0.44 45.45 28.81
CA ASN A 383 -1.01 46.72 29.23
C ASN A 383 -2.52 46.79 28.98
N THR A 384 -2.97 46.40 27.79
CA THR A 384 -4.39 46.43 27.41
C THR A 384 -5.21 45.58 28.36
N ALA A 385 -4.75 44.36 28.67
CA ALA A 385 -5.42 43.48 29.62
C ALA A 385 -5.48 44.07 31.04
N GLN A 386 -4.39 44.69 31.51
CA GLN A 386 -4.36 45.37 32.82
C GLN A 386 -5.31 46.56 32.88
N ILE A 387 -5.30 47.44 31.87
CA ILE A 387 -6.20 48.59 31.79
C ILE A 387 -7.66 48.12 31.83
N VAL A 388 -8.02 47.16 30.96
CA VAL A 388 -9.40 46.67 30.89
C VAL A 388 -9.83 46.03 32.20
N SER A 389 -8.96 45.22 32.82
CA SER A 389 -9.25 44.63 34.13
C SER A 389 -9.47 45.70 35.21
N THR A 390 -8.60 46.69 35.30
CA THR A 390 -8.71 47.75 36.32
C THR A 390 -9.97 48.59 36.11
N LEU A 391 -10.23 49.05 34.89
CA LEU A 391 -11.36 49.95 34.63
C LEU A 391 -12.71 49.22 34.70
N THR A 392 -12.75 47.93 34.35
CA THR A 392 -13.95 47.10 34.55
C THR A 392 -14.27 46.94 36.03
N ALA A 393 -13.26 46.73 36.88
CA ALA A 393 -13.44 46.65 38.34
C ALA A 393 -13.96 47.97 38.94
N LEU A 394 -13.71 49.11 38.28
CA LEU A 394 -14.25 50.42 38.65
C LEU A 394 -15.64 50.71 38.06
N GLY A 395 -16.23 49.76 37.31
CA GLY A 395 -17.55 49.91 36.70
C GLY A 395 -17.57 50.80 35.44
N ILE A 396 -16.41 51.06 34.83
CA ILE A 396 -16.33 51.81 33.56
C ILE A 396 -16.74 50.87 32.42
N ALA A 397 -17.75 51.26 31.65
CA ALA A 397 -18.30 50.43 30.59
C ALA A 397 -17.26 50.14 29.48
N PRO A 398 -17.24 48.91 28.90
CA PRO A 398 -16.39 48.60 27.75
C PRO A 398 -16.74 49.47 26.54
N ASN A 399 -15.81 49.59 25.59
CA ASN A 399 -15.90 50.45 24.40
C ASN A 399 -16.04 51.95 24.67
N THR A 400 -15.81 52.40 25.91
CA THR A 400 -15.80 53.83 26.28
C THR A 400 -14.40 54.39 26.51
N TYR A 401 -13.37 53.56 26.39
CA TYR A 401 -11.96 53.94 26.55
C TYR A 401 -11.04 53.17 25.61
N ALA A 402 -9.87 53.75 25.31
CA ALA A 402 -8.96 53.32 24.24
C ALA A 402 -8.61 51.82 24.25
N ALA A 403 -8.18 51.28 25.39
CA ALA A 403 -7.79 49.87 25.49
C ALA A 403 -8.96 48.90 25.22
N SER A 404 -10.17 49.23 25.69
CA SER A 404 -11.35 48.38 25.47
C SER A 404 -11.80 48.32 24.02
N ILE A 405 -11.58 49.37 23.22
CA ILE A 405 -11.86 49.33 21.79
C ILE A 405 -11.04 48.22 21.13
N CYS A 406 -9.75 48.15 21.45
CA CYS A 406 -8.89 47.14 20.85
C CYS A 406 -9.17 45.74 21.39
N MET A 407 -9.43 45.59 22.69
CA MET A 407 -9.76 44.29 23.27
C MET A 407 -11.04 43.68 22.70
N ASN A 408 -12.01 44.51 22.29
CA ASN A 408 -13.26 44.05 21.69
C ASN A 408 -13.28 44.13 20.16
N TYR A 409 -12.16 44.55 19.53
CA TYR A 409 -12.10 44.63 18.09
C TYR A 409 -11.99 43.24 17.49
N GLU A 410 -12.81 42.97 16.49
CA GLU A 410 -12.76 41.75 15.72
C GLU A 410 -12.93 42.06 14.23
N VAL A 411 -12.19 41.33 13.40
CA VAL A 411 -12.25 41.46 11.95
C VAL A 411 -12.02 40.11 11.31
N ASP A 412 -12.72 39.83 10.22
CA ASP A 412 -12.56 38.57 9.49
C ASP A 412 -11.54 38.67 8.34
N SER A 413 -11.23 37.53 7.71
CA SER A 413 -10.31 37.43 6.57
C SER A 413 -10.69 38.27 5.34
N GLN A 414 -11.90 38.83 5.30
CA GLN A 414 -12.44 39.65 4.22
C GLN A 414 -12.51 41.13 4.62
N GLY A 415 -12.10 41.46 5.86
CA GLY A 415 -12.10 42.82 6.39
C GLY A 415 -13.44 43.26 6.99
N ASN A 416 -14.39 42.34 7.23
CA ASN A 416 -15.66 42.69 7.87
C ASN A 416 -15.49 42.79 9.39
N THR A 417 -16.14 43.80 9.97
CA THR A 417 -16.23 44.03 11.42
C THR A 417 -17.69 44.36 11.76
N PRO A 418 -18.38 43.59 12.64
CA PRO A 418 -17.95 42.36 13.32
C PRO A 418 -17.70 41.19 12.36
N CYS A 419 -17.10 40.10 12.85
CA CYS A 419 -16.76 38.93 12.03
C CYS A 419 -17.98 38.21 11.47
N GLN A 420 -17.93 37.76 10.20
CA GLN A 420 -19.01 36.96 9.59
C GLN A 420 -18.80 35.45 9.75
N ALA A 421 -19.91 34.71 9.85
CA ALA A 421 -19.88 33.25 9.96
C ALA A 421 -19.27 32.60 8.71
N GLY A 422 -18.34 31.66 8.91
CA GLY A 422 -17.64 30.95 7.84
C GLY A 422 -16.28 31.55 7.45
N ASN A 423 -15.96 32.76 7.93
CA ASN A 423 -14.67 33.40 7.72
C ASN A 423 -13.72 33.18 8.91
N ALA A 424 -12.41 33.25 8.67
CA ALA A 424 -11.44 33.25 9.76
C ALA A 424 -11.53 34.58 10.50
N CYS A 425 -11.83 34.55 11.80
CA CYS A 425 -11.99 35.74 12.64
C CYS A 425 -10.74 36.00 13.47
N TYR A 426 -10.31 37.26 13.56
CA TYR A 426 -9.17 37.72 14.35
C TYR A 426 -9.67 38.66 15.45
N ASN A 427 -9.55 38.24 16.72
CA ASN A 427 -10.11 38.91 17.90
C ASN A 427 -9.10 39.07 19.07
N ASP A 428 -7.81 38.96 18.77
CA ASP A 428 -6.67 39.05 19.68
C ASP A 428 -5.96 40.42 19.63
N TRP A 429 -6.75 41.48 19.40
CA TRP A 429 -6.26 42.84 19.21
C TRP A 429 -5.99 43.57 20.54
N PHE A 430 -5.01 44.47 20.53
CA PHE A 430 -4.62 45.26 21.69
C PHE A 430 -4.14 46.66 21.30
N LEU A 431 -4.13 47.56 22.27
CA LEU A 431 -3.61 48.92 22.12
C LEU A 431 -2.07 48.87 22.23
N PRO A 432 -1.31 49.32 21.20
CA PRO A 432 0.14 49.22 21.20
C PRO A 432 0.79 50.00 22.35
N ALA A 433 1.85 49.45 22.95
CA ALA A 433 2.63 50.15 23.96
C ALA A 433 3.67 51.10 23.35
N GLY A 434 4.15 52.07 24.14
CA GLY A 434 5.17 53.01 23.72
C GLY A 434 5.26 54.24 24.63
N ASN A 435 6.48 54.72 24.81
CA ASN A 435 6.78 55.99 25.45
C ASN A 435 8.09 56.58 24.91
N ASN A 436 8.39 57.82 25.31
CA ASN A 436 9.58 58.57 24.87
C ASN A 436 10.93 57.93 25.28
N LEU A 437 10.94 56.82 26.03
CA LEU A 437 12.17 56.19 26.50
C LEU A 437 12.68 55.08 25.56
N THR A 438 11.91 54.67 24.55
CA THR A 438 12.30 53.54 23.69
C THR A 438 11.99 53.78 22.21
N THR A 439 13.02 53.71 21.36
CA THR A 439 12.88 53.54 19.90
C THR A 439 12.23 52.21 19.53
N SER A 440 12.16 51.28 20.49
CA SER A 440 11.64 49.92 20.34
C SER A 440 10.17 49.75 20.73
N GLY A 441 9.45 50.82 21.09
CA GLY A 441 8.02 50.75 21.42
C GLY A 441 7.16 50.32 20.23
N GLN A 442 6.10 49.56 20.49
CA GLN A 442 5.19 49.04 19.46
C GLN A 442 4.52 50.17 18.66
N LEU A 443 4.07 51.24 19.33
CA LEU A 443 3.48 52.41 18.67
C LEU A 443 4.51 53.18 17.83
N ASN A 444 5.77 53.21 18.26
CA ASN A 444 6.84 53.84 17.49
C ASN A 444 7.18 53.06 16.22
N CYS A 445 7.07 51.73 16.25
CA CYS A 445 7.23 50.92 15.05
C CYS A 445 6.13 51.22 14.01
N LEU A 446 4.88 51.43 14.45
CA LEU A 446 3.81 51.91 13.57
C LEU A 446 4.17 53.28 12.96
N PHE A 447 4.72 54.20 13.75
CA PHE A 447 5.18 55.49 13.25
C PHE A 447 6.27 55.36 12.18
N VAL A 448 7.29 54.54 12.41
CA VAL A 448 8.38 54.31 11.44
C VAL A 448 7.82 53.78 10.12
N ASN A 449 6.85 52.87 10.18
CA ASN A 449 6.29 52.20 9.01
C ASN A 449 5.01 52.86 8.45
N ARG A 450 4.59 54.01 8.99
CA ARG A 450 3.28 54.65 8.71
C ARG A 450 2.98 54.89 7.23
N ALA A 451 4.01 55.10 6.41
CA ALA A 451 3.85 55.27 4.96
C ALA A 451 3.38 53.98 4.27
N ALA A 452 3.84 52.81 4.73
CA ALA A 452 3.50 51.51 4.16
C ALA A 452 2.17 50.95 4.70
N ILE A 453 1.81 51.29 5.94
CA ILE A 453 0.57 50.82 6.57
C ILE A 453 -0.62 51.78 6.45
N GLY A 454 -0.36 53.06 6.16
CA GLY A 454 -1.36 54.05 5.76
C GLY A 454 -2.32 54.53 6.87
N GLY A 455 -3.01 55.64 6.61
CA GLY A 455 -4.14 56.11 7.43
C GLY A 455 -3.79 56.74 8.78
N PHE A 456 -2.55 57.17 8.99
CA PHE A 456 -2.12 57.88 10.21
C PHE A 456 -1.91 59.38 9.94
N ASP A 457 -2.48 60.25 10.78
CA ASP A 457 -2.47 61.70 10.55
C ASP A 457 -2.26 62.58 11.79
N VAL A 458 -2.63 62.14 13.00
CA VAL A 458 -2.57 62.98 14.22
C VAL A 458 -1.91 62.26 15.41
N PHE A 459 -2.47 62.41 16.61
CA PHE A 459 -2.02 61.82 17.86
C PHE A 459 -2.77 60.51 18.16
N TYR A 460 -2.01 59.50 18.55
CA TYR A 460 -2.50 58.16 18.83
C TYR A 460 -2.15 57.73 20.24
N TRP A 461 -3.11 57.16 20.94
CA TRP A 461 -2.88 56.62 22.29
C TRP A 461 -1.90 55.45 22.27
N SER A 462 -1.01 55.44 23.26
CA SER A 462 -0.28 54.26 23.70
C SER A 462 -1.03 53.59 24.85
N SER A 463 -0.86 52.29 25.03
CA SER A 463 -1.33 51.59 26.24
C SER A 463 -0.43 51.83 27.47
N THR A 464 0.68 52.55 27.33
CA THR A 464 1.56 52.85 28.46
C THR A 464 0.98 53.96 29.34
N ASP A 465 0.63 53.62 30.58
CA ASP A 465 0.18 54.54 31.62
C ASP A 465 1.34 55.44 32.08
N SER A 466 1.05 56.67 32.51
CA SER A 466 2.06 57.62 32.98
C SER A 466 1.82 58.09 34.41
N SER A 467 0.57 58.38 34.78
CA SER A 467 0.20 58.89 36.10
C SER A 467 -1.27 58.60 36.38
N THR A 468 -1.80 59.04 37.53
CA THR A 468 -3.25 58.94 37.77
C THR A 468 -4.07 59.76 36.76
N THR A 469 -3.52 60.82 36.18
CA THR A 469 -4.22 61.74 35.27
C THR A 469 -3.79 61.64 33.82
N ASP A 470 -2.60 61.11 33.53
CA ASP A 470 -1.99 61.16 32.19
C ASP A 470 -1.57 59.79 31.68
N ALA A 471 -1.57 59.64 30.36
CA ALA A 471 -1.08 58.46 29.64
C ALA A 471 -0.28 58.86 28.40
N TRP A 472 0.55 57.97 27.88
CA TRP A 472 1.42 58.26 26.74
C TRP A 472 0.66 58.26 25.41
N PHE A 473 1.06 59.16 24.51
CA PHE A 473 0.62 59.16 23.11
C PHE A 473 1.82 59.39 22.17
N GLN A 474 1.63 59.13 20.88
CA GLN A 474 2.57 59.49 19.82
C GLN A 474 1.91 60.30 18.71
N GLY A 475 2.57 61.37 18.25
CA GLY A 475 2.20 62.14 17.07
C GLY A 475 2.78 61.53 15.79
N PHE A 476 1.92 61.24 14.82
CA PHE A 476 2.33 60.59 13.57
C PHE A 476 2.81 61.55 12.47
N LEU A 477 2.65 62.87 12.68
CA LEU A 477 3.22 63.89 11.80
C LEU A 477 4.71 64.13 12.06
N ASN A 478 5.11 64.11 13.33
CA ASN A 478 6.43 64.56 13.77
C ASN A 478 7.17 63.56 14.67
N GLY A 479 6.57 62.41 14.99
CA GLY A 479 7.17 61.35 15.82
C GLY A 479 7.23 61.67 17.31
N VAL A 480 6.69 62.81 17.73
CA VAL A 480 6.77 63.29 19.12
C VAL A 480 5.99 62.37 20.05
N GLN A 481 6.55 62.09 21.24
CA GLN A 481 5.91 61.30 22.28
C GLN A 481 5.89 62.06 23.60
N PHE A 482 4.71 62.26 24.18
CA PHE A 482 4.52 62.91 25.48
C PHE A 482 3.33 62.31 26.22
N PRO A 483 3.25 62.44 27.56
CA PRO A 483 2.03 62.16 28.29
C PRO A 483 0.97 63.24 28.01
N ALA A 484 -0.29 62.84 27.91
CA ALA A 484 -1.44 63.73 27.85
C ALA A 484 -2.52 63.28 28.83
N ALA A 485 -3.38 64.22 29.21
CA ALA A 485 -4.49 63.94 30.11
C ALA A 485 -5.36 62.80 29.55
N LYS A 486 -5.66 61.80 30.39
CA LYS A 486 -6.44 60.60 30.05
C LYS A 486 -7.84 60.92 29.50
N ILE A 487 -8.33 62.14 29.77
CA ILE A 487 -9.62 62.66 29.29
C ILE A 487 -9.58 63.22 27.86
N ASN A 488 -8.40 63.38 27.26
CA ASN A 488 -8.28 63.92 25.90
C ASN A 488 -8.79 62.91 24.86
N PRO A 489 -9.52 63.34 23.82
CA PRO A 489 -9.93 62.47 22.73
C PRO A 489 -8.79 62.32 21.71
N LEU A 490 -8.04 61.21 21.76
CA LEU A 490 -7.02 60.87 20.76
C LEU A 490 -7.39 59.62 19.98
N ARG A 491 -6.74 59.39 18.83
CA ARG A 491 -7.04 58.26 17.95
C ARG A 491 -6.53 56.94 18.51
N VAL A 492 -7.15 55.85 18.06
CA VAL A 492 -6.76 54.48 18.41
C VAL A 492 -6.58 53.68 17.14
N ARG A 493 -5.41 53.05 17.01
CA ARG A 493 -5.16 52.01 16.02
C ARG A 493 -4.74 50.74 16.74
N CYS A 494 -5.57 49.71 16.61
CA CYS A 494 -5.32 48.44 17.26
C CYS A 494 -4.28 47.63 16.48
N VAL A 495 -3.51 46.85 17.22
CA VAL A 495 -2.52 45.92 16.68
C VAL A 495 -2.73 44.53 17.25
N ARG A 496 -2.22 43.52 16.56
CA ARG A 496 -2.11 42.15 17.06
C ARG A 496 -0.73 41.59 16.76
N ALA A 497 -0.28 40.65 17.58
CA ALA A 497 1.00 39.97 17.37
C ALA A 497 0.82 38.84 16.35
N PHE A 498 1.88 38.51 15.59
CA PHE A 498 1.87 37.36 14.69
C PHE A 498 3.24 36.69 14.61
N THR A 499 3.22 35.42 14.20
CA THR A 499 4.44 34.68 13.86
C THR A 499 4.53 34.62 12.32
N PRO A 500 5.58 35.21 11.71
CA PRO A 500 5.74 35.33 10.26
C PRO A 500 5.76 34.03 9.47
#